data_AF-A0A963F660-F1
#
_entry.id   AF-A0A963F660-F1
#
_cell.length_a   1.000
_cell.length_b   1.000
_cell.length_c   1.000
_cell.angle_alpha   90.00
_cell.angle_beta   90.00
_cell.angle_gamma   90.00
#
_symmetry.space_group_name_H-M   'P 1'
#
loop_
_entity.id
_entity.type
_entity.pdbx_description
1 polymer ?
#
loop_
_entity_poly.entity_id
_entity_poly.type
_entity_poly.pdbx_seq_one_letter_code
_entity_poly.pdbx_strand_id
1 'polypeptide(L)'
;MNHHIHRMVDQLLLEQGEYLPLELLLQEGRLNYTDYEAWRSGELHCLDEALFGDPKQMTQLLQQAADYLQHLGWQAETIAYRTWQNSSPRQLRFSQNSTLDHCFHQRYRKPQDQPQLDLFTDAPVTNLINGITQALIDLNTAEARRQLEHLYDNAPDHIRLGELECLVEASESQHTAVGDAPAELQILQETLIPLADRLLGKEGRNLLVLLWRRLSRALHAQPYQASQPKLHVSYTATQAMDWDAVNQAIEQEPNWQTEPVLLLRHATASDYLHRQAEALQDWFLLCWQFPEKSNLLKTSSNHALRQQWLSFLDLDPELPAQAFPAWLLIAEPGLTRILPEPGSMSDQSETACPTSYRTLYLLQRNRLHPQPATGNKNNIALRVQFKQQTPILFQHFLDSIDKSSPDYPSS
;
A
#
# COMPACT_ATOMS: atom_id res chain seq x y z
N MET A 1 -8.93 8.78 -18.10
CA MET A 1 -9.11 7.63 -17.17
C MET A 1 -8.47 6.34 -17.69
N ASN A 2 -8.76 5.84 -18.91
CA ASN A 2 -8.18 4.56 -19.41
C ASN A 2 -6.66 4.41 -19.32
N HIS A 3 -5.90 5.46 -19.64
CA HIS A 3 -4.44 5.38 -19.70
C HIS A 3 -3.77 5.10 -18.33
N HIS A 4 -4.47 5.39 -17.23
CA HIS A 4 -3.95 5.12 -15.89
C HIS A 4 -4.08 3.64 -15.52
N ILE A 5 -5.24 3.03 -15.80
CA ILE A 5 -5.51 1.62 -15.52
C ILE A 5 -4.57 0.73 -16.33
N HIS A 6 -4.31 1.09 -17.60
CA HIS A 6 -3.35 0.35 -18.42
C HIS A 6 -1.96 0.33 -17.79
N ARG A 7 -1.46 1.46 -17.28
CA ARG A 7 -0.16 1.51 -16.59
C ARG A 7 -0.13 0.64 -15.32
N MET A 8 -1.23 0.62 -14.55
CA MET A 8 -1.33 -0.21 -13.35
C MET A 8 -1.29 -1.70 -13.70
N VAL A 9 -2.05 -2.10 -14.72
CA VAL A 9 -2.04 -3.46 -15.24
C VAL A 9 -0.65 -3.80 -15.77
N ASP A 10 -0.04 -2.95 -16.61
CA ASP A 10 1.30 -3.18 -17.15
C ASP A 10 2.36 -3.33 -16.06
N GLN A 11 2.26 -2.55 -14.97
CA GLN A 11 3.14 -2.67 -13.81
C GLN A 11 2.96 -4.04 -13.13
N LEU A 12 1.73 -4.47 -12.87
CA LEU A 12 1.46 -5.81 -12.33
C LEU A 12 1.99 -6.92 -13.24
N LEU A 13 1.80 -6.78 -14.55
CA LEU A 13 2.30 -7.75 -15.53
C LEU A 13 3.83 -7.81 -15.55
N LEU A 14 4.51 -6.67 -15.37
CA LEU A 14 5.96 -6.59 -15.30
C LEU A 14 6.51 -7.19 -14.00
N GLU A 15 5.85 -6.93 -12.88
CA GLU A 15 6.26 -7.41 -11.56
C GLU A 15 5.95 -8.89 -11.35
N GLN A 16 4.82 -9.38 -11.86
CA GLN A 16 4.29 -10.70 -11.50
C GLN A 16 4.20 -11.68 -12.66
N GLY A 17 4.32 -11.22 -13.92
CA GLY A 17 4.14 -12.04 -15.11
C GLY A 17 2.68 -12.47 -15.38
N GLU A 18 1.74 -12.10 -14.51
CA GLU A 18 0.32 -12.37 -14.62
C GLU A 18 -0.50 -11.26 -13.95
N TYR A 19 -1.78 -11.16 -14.31
CA TYR A 19 -2.70 -10.25 -13.66
C TYR A 19 -3.68 -11.01 -12.76
N LEU A 20 -3.80 -10.51 -11.53
CA LEU A 20 -4.82 -10.90 -10.56
C LEU A 20 -5.57 -9.66 -10.05
N PRO A 21 -6.91 -9.66 -10.05
CA PRO A 21 -7.71 -8.58 -9.47
C PRO A 21 -7.39 -8.27 -8.01
N LEU A 22 -7.11 -9.30 -7.20
CA LEU A 22 -6.73 -9.14 -5.79
C LEU A 22 -5.49 -8.24 -5.64
N GLU A 23 -4.48 -8.44 -6.47
CA GLU A 23 -3.22 -7.70 -6.41
C GLU A 23 -3.41 -6.24 -6.75
N LEU A 24 -4.23 -5.97 -7.78
CA LEU A 24 -4.60 -4.62 -8.16
C LEU A 24 -5.28 -3.89 -6.99
N LEU A 25 -6.23 -4.56 -6.31
CA LEU A 25 -6.97 -3.96 -5.21
C LEU A 25 -6.08 -3.71 -3.97
N LEU A 26 -5.18 -4.63 -3.65
CA LEU A 26 -4.22 -4.46 -2.55
C LEU A 26 -3.20 -3.36 -2.85
N GLN A 27 -2.61 -3.35 -4.06
CA GLN A 27 -1.58 -2.37 -4.46
C GLN A 27 -2.12 -0.94 -4.53
N GLU A 28 -3.38 -0.78 -4.94
CA GLU A 28 -4.06 0.51 -4.99
C GLU A 28 -4.66 0.95 -3.66
N GLY A 29 -4.44 0.18 -2.58
CA GLY A 29 -5.03 0.44 -1.28
C GLY A 29 -6.56 0.48 -1.32
N ARG A 30 -7.19 -0.24 -2.25
CA ARG A 30 -8.66 -0.37 -2.34
C ARG A 30 -9.19 -1.45 -1.42
N LEU A 31 -8.31 -2.33 -0.97
CA LEU A 31 -8.60 -3.42 -0.06
C LEU A 31 -7.45 -3.51 0.95
N ASN A 32 -7.78 -3.64 2.23
CA ASN A 32 -6.77 -3.96 3.24
C ASN A 32 -6.55 -5.47 3.32
N TYR A 33 -5.32 -5.85 3.64
CA TYR A 33 -5.00 -7.26 3.83
C TYR A 33 -5.76 -7.89 5.00
N THR A 34 -6.04 -7.13 6.07
CA THR A 34 -6.86 -7.60 7.20
C THR A 34 -8.28 -7.98 6.77
N ASP A 35 -8.90 -7.22 5.87
CA ASP A 35 -10.22 -7.55 5.33
C ASP A 35 -10.17 -8.77 4.40
N TYR A 36 -9.11 -8.87 3.59
CA TYR A 36 -8.86 -10.08 2.80
C TYR A 36 -8.72 -11.32 3.71
N GLU A 37 -7.95 -11.23 4.78
CA GLU A 37 -7.78 -12.32 5.76
C GLU A 37 -9.10 -12.68 6.44
N ALA A 38 -9.89 -11.71 6.90
CA ALA A 38 -11.20 -11.95 7.51
C ALA A 38 -12.16 -12.64 6.51
N TRP A 39 -12.07 -12.32 5.22
CA TRP A 39 -12.81 -13.05 4.18
C TRP A 39 -12.28 -14.47 3.96
N ARG A 40 -10.95 -14.66 3.99
CA ARG A 40 -10.32 -15.97 3.89
C ARG A 40 -10.60 -16.85 5.10
N SER A 41 -10.70 -16.31 6.31
CA SER A 41 -11.09 -17.05 7.51
C SER A 41 -12.60 -17.37 7.55
N GLY A 42 -13.39 -16.69 6.72
CA GLY A 42 -14.84 -16.86 6.62
C GLY A 42 -15.63 -15.98 7.60
N GLU A 43 -14.97 -15.01 8.24
CA GLU A 43 -15.61 -13.98 9.08
C GLU A 43 -16.39 -12.97 8.23
N LEU A 44 -15.88 -12.62 7.05
CA LEU A 44 -16.58 -11.80 6.05
C LEU A 44 -17.25 -12.69 4.99
N HIS A 45 -18.53 -12.42 4.72
CA HIS A 45 -19.29 -13.18 3.71
C HIS A 45 -18.99 -12.78 2.28
N CYS A 46 -18.81 -11.48 2.01
CA CYS A 46 -18.45 -10.93 0.72
C CYS A 46 -17.37 -9.86 0.94
N LEU A 47 -16.34 -9.88 0.10
CA LEU A 47 -15.17 -9.01 0.23
C LEU A 47 -15.41 -7.62 -0.37
N ASP A 48 -16.36 -7.50 -1.31
CA ASP A 48 -16.71 -6.23 -1.94
C ASP A 48 -17.29 -5.19 -0.97
N GLU A 49 -17.87 -5.64 0.16
CA GLU A 49 -18.36 -4.78 1.25
C GLU A 49 -17.23 -4.06 2.01
N ALA A 50 -16.01 -4.59 1.96
CA ALA A 50 -14.83 -4.03 2.62
C ALA A 50 -13.96 -3.15 1.70
N LEU A 51 -14.38 -2.94 0.44
CA LEU A 51 -13.62 -2.11 -0.50
C LEU A 51 -13.76 -0.62 -0.20
N PHE A 52 -12.66 0.10 -0.36
CA PHE A 52 -12.62 1.55 -0.22
C PHE A 52 -12.88 2.28 -1.53
N GLY A 53 -13.80 3.25 -1.47
CA GLY A 53 -14.16 4.13 -2.59
C GLY A 53 -15.56 3.87 -3.13
N ASP A 54 -15.86 4.40 -4.31
CA ASP A 54 -17.16 4.21 -4.96
C ASP A 54 -17.24 2.79 -5.60
N PRO A 55 -18.19 1.93 -5.20
CA PRO A 55 -18.37 0.60 -5.78
C PRO A 55 -18.54 0.60 -7.31
N LYS A 56 -19.13 1.66 -7.87
CA LYS A 56 -19.27 1.79 -9.33
C LYS A 56 -17.92 1.98 -10.01
N GLN A 57 -17.06 2.81 -9.42
CA GLN A 57 -15.70 3.02 -9.93
C GLN A 57 -14.88 1.74 -9.82
N MET A 58 -15.05 0.95 -8.74
CA MET A 58 -14.34 -0.33 -8.59
C MET A 58 -14.78 -1.36 -9.64
N THR A 59 -16.08 -1.42 -9.91
CA THR A 59 -16.61 -2.27 -10.99
C THR A 59 -16.03 -1.85 -12.35
N GLN A 60 -16.01 -0.55 -12.63
CA GLN A 60 -15.41 -0.02 -13.87
C GLN A 60 -13.91 -0.31 -13.95
N LEU A 61 -13.17 -0.19 -12.85
CA LEU A 61 -11.74 -0.47 -12.78
C LEU A 61 -11.44 -1.92 -13.19
N LEU A 62 -12.12 -2.89 -12.57
CA LEU A 62 -11.89 -4.32 -12.86
C LEU A 62 -12.34 -4.70 -14.28
N GLN A 63 -13.43 -4.12 -14.78
CA GLN A 63 -13.88 -4.33 -16.15
C GLN A 63 -12.90 -3.75 -17.16
N GLN A 64 -12.43 -2.52 -16.98
CA GLN A 64 -11.48 -1.88 -17.87
C GLN A 64 -10.13 -2.62 -17.89
N ALA A 65 -9.69 -3.14 -16.74
CA ALA A 65 -8.50 -3.98 -16.68
C ALA A 65 -8.67 -5.30 -17.46
N ALA A 66 -9.81 -5.98 -17.29
CA ALA A 66 -10.16 -7.19 -18.04
C ALA A 66 -10.22 -6.94 -19.56
N ASP A 67 -10.93 -5.90 -19.99
CA ASP A 67 -11.06 -5.51 -21.40
C ASP A 67 -9.68 -5.22 -22.02
N TYR A 68 -8.82 -4.48 -21.29
CA TYR A 68 -7.46 -4.18 -21.73
C TYR A 68 -6.62 -5.45 -21.93
N LEU A 69 -6.67 -6.40 -20.99
CA LEU A 69 -5.93 -7.67 -21.07
C LEU A 69 -6.43 -8.55 -22.23
N GLN A 70 -7.74 -8.60 -22.44
CA GLN A 70 -8.33 -9.30 -23.58
C GLN A 70 -7.89 -8.69 -24.92
N HIS A 71 -7.84 -7.36 -25.01
CA HIS A 71 -7.30 -6.66 -26.18
C HIS A 71 -5.82 -6.96 -26.44
N LEU A 72 -5.03 -7.18 -25.38
CA LEU A 72 -3.63 -7.61 -25.48
C LEU A 72 -3.46 -9.11 -25.79
N GLY A 73 -4.55 -9.88 -25.89
CA GLY A 73 -4.50 -11.31 -26.21
C GLY A 73 -4.14 -12.21 -25.03
N TRP A 74 -4.28 -11.73 -23.79
CA TRP A 74 -4.10 -12.56 -22.59
C TRP A 74 -5.28 -13.51 -22.41
N GLN A 75 -5.00 -14.72 -21.89
CA GLN A 75 -6.02 -15.73 -21.64
C GLN A 75 -6.56 -15.62 -20.24
N ALA A 76 -7.89 -15.55 -20.14
CA ALA A 76 -8.60 -15.54 -18.88
C ALA A 76 -8.75 -16.98 -18.35
N GLU A 77 -8.48 -17.17 -17.07
CA GLU A 77 -8.69 -18.43 -16.37
C GLU A 77 -9.45 -18.17 -15.07
N THR A 78 -10.49 -18.97 -14.83
CA THR A 78 -11.29 -18.85 -13.62
C THR A 78 -10.58 -19.49 -12.44
N ILE A 79 -10.32 -18.70 -11.40
CA ILE A 79 -9.79 -19.16 -10.12
C ILE A 79 -10.91 -19.27 -9.07
N ALA A 80 -10.68 -20.07 -8.03
CA ALA A 80 -11.61 -20.23 -6.92
C ALA A 80 -10.88 -20.05 -5.59
N TYR A 81 -11.41 -19.18 -4.73
CA TYR A 81 -10.91 -18.98 -3.38
C TYR A 81 -11.68 -19.84 -2.38
N ARG A 82 -10.98 -20.43 -1.40
CA ARG A 82 -11.55 -21.30 -0.35
C ARG A 82 -11.20 -20.83 1.06
N THR A 83 -12.02 -21.10 2.07
CA THR A 83 -11.69 -20.71 3.44
C THR A 83 -10.36 -21.30 3.93
N TRP A 84 -9.52 -20.51 4.62
CA TRP A 84 -8.33 -20.97 5.33
C TRP A 84 -8.68 -21.84 6.53
N GLN A 85 -7.73 -22.71 6.93
CA GLN A 85 -7.70 -23.45 8.21
C GLN A 85 -8.99 -24.23 8.55
N ASN A 86 -9.86 -24.52 7.58
CA ASN A 86 -11.12 -25.20 7.83
C ASN A 86 -11.06 -26.66 7.36
N SER A 87 -11.56 -27.57 8.18
CA SER A 87 -11.66 -29.00 7.88
C SER A 87 -12.63 -29.29 6.73
N SER A 88 -13.49 -28.33 6.37
CA SER A 88 -14.32 -28.35 5.17
C SER A 88 -14.15 -27.04 4.39
N PRO A 89 -13.30 -27.01 3.36
CA PRO A 89 -13.04 -25.79 2.60
C PRO A 89 -14.30 -25.34 1.86
N ARG A 90 -14.85 -24.18 2.26
CA ARG A 90 -15.98 -23.56 1.57
C ARG A 90 -15.48 -22.62 0.49
N GLN A 91 -16.07 -22.69 -0.70
CA GLN A 91 -15.79 -21.70 -1.75
C GLN A 91 -16.31 -20.33 -1.33
N LEU A 92 -15.43 -19.35 -1.40
CA LEU A 92 -15.70 -17.96 -1.04
C LEU A 92 -16.31 -17.22 -2.24
N ARG A 93 -17.14 -16.23 -1.94
CA ARG A 93 -17.72 -15.30 -2.92
C ARG A 93 -17.14 -13.92 -2.68
N PHE A 94 -16.75 -13.24 -3.75
CA PHE A 94 -16.25 -11.88 -3.68
C PHE A 94 -17.40 -10.89 -3.52
N SER A 95 -18.46 -11.06 -4.31
CA SER A 95 -19.60 -10.12 -4.36
C SER A 95 -20.93 -10.84 -4.57
N GLN A 96 -22.02 -10.19 -4.14
CA GLN A 96 -23.37 -10.59 -4.56
C GLN A 96 -23.67 -10.21 -6.01
N ASN A 97 -22.97 -9.22 -6.56
CA ASN A 97 -23.06 -8.85 -7.97
C ASN A 97 -22.27 -9.87 -8.81
N SER A 98 -22.97 -10.67 -9.60
CA SER A 98 -22.38 -11.74 -10.41
C SER A 98 -21.34 -11.25 -11.43
N THR A 99 -21.48 -10.04 -11.96
CA THR A 99 -20.51 -9.49 -12.91
C THR A 99 -19.21 -9.15 -12.21
N LEU A 100 -19.31 -8.47 -11.06
CA LEU A 100 -18.17 -8.08 -10.25
C LEU A 100 -17.46 -9.31 -9.65
N ASP A 101 -18.24 -10.27 -9.14
CA ASP A 101 -17.75 -11.56 -8.65
C ASP A 101 -17.03 -12.34 -9.74
N HIS A 102 -17.59 -12.39 -10.95
CA HIS A 102 -16.94 -13.03 -12.08
C HIS A 102 -15.61 -12.36 -12.44
N CYS A 103 -15.58 -11.03 -12.59
CA CYS A 103 -14.36 -10.28 -12.90
C CYS A 103 -13.25 -10.54 -11.88
N PHE A 104 -13.57 -10.57 -10.59
CA PHE A 104 -12.58 -10.82 -9.53
C PHE A 104 -11.97 -12.23 -9.61
N HIS A 105 -12.74 -13.22 -10.04
CA HIS A 105 -12.29 -14.60 -10.19
C HIS A 105 -11.61 -14.88 -11.54
N GLN A 106 -11.34 -13.88 -12.39
CA GLN A 106 -10.58 -14.06 -13.62
C GLN A 106 -9.11 -13.69 -13.39
N ARG A 107 -8.21 -14.68 -13.45
CA ARG A 107 -6.77 -14.43 -13.62
C ARG A 107 -6.43 -14.36 -15.10
N TYR A 108 -5.45 -13.54 -15.47
CA TYR A 108 -5.02 -13.41 -16.86
C TYR A 108 -3.54 -13.77 -16.98
N ARG A 109 -3.24 -14.68 -17.91
CA ARG A 109 -1.87 -15.14 -18.22
C ARG A 109 -1.58 -15.01 -19.71
N LYS A 110 -0.30 -14.87 -20.08
CA LYS A 110 0.09 -15.01 -21.48
C LYS A 110 -0.30 -16.42 -21.95
N PRO A 111 -0.76 -16.57 -23.20
CA PRO A 111 -0.86 -17.87 -23.82
C PRO A 111 0.51 -18.54 -23.71
N GLN A 112 0.62 -19.58 -22.90
CA GLN A 112 1.80 -20.43 -22.96
C GLN A 112 1.64 -21.29 -24.21
N ASP A 113 2.64 -21.31 -25.09
CA ASP A 113 2.87 -22.45 -25.98
C ASP A 113 3.04 -23.65 -25.04
N GLN A 114 1.98 -24.43 -24.83
CA GLN A 114 2.00 -25.54 -23.88
C GLN A 114 3.19 -26.43 -24.19
N PRO A 115 4.18 -26.57 -23.30
CA PRO A 115 5.05 -27.72 -23.35
C PRO A 115 4.14 -28.92 -23.10
N GLN A 116 4.09 -29.86 -24.04
CA GLN A 116 3.48 -31.16 -23.78
C GLN A 116 4.19 -31.76 -22.55
N LEU A 117 3.50 -31.79 -21.41
CA LEU A 117 3.97 -32.47 -20.21
C LEU A 117 4.14 -33.95 -20.55
N ASP A 118 5.36 -34.45 -20.37
CA ASP A 118 5.65 -35.88 -20.42
C ASP A 118 4.94 -36.54 -19.23
N LEU A 119 3.70 -36.99 -19.47
CA LEU A 119 2.67 -37.25 -18.46
C LEU A 119 2.96 -38.49 -17.57
N PHE A 120 4.10 -39.15 -17.73
CA PHE A 120 4.22 -40.57 -17.36
C PHE A 120 5.33 -40.95 -16.39
N THR A 121 6.14 -40.01 -15.87
CA THR A 121 7.22 -40.38 -14.91
C THR A 121 7.33 -39.54 -13.63
N ASP A 122 6.90 -38.27 -13.61
CA ASP A 122 7.04 -37.40 -12.41
C ASP A 122 5.73 -37.06 -11.70
N ALA A 123 4.60 -37.64 -12.13
CA ALA A 123 3.26 -37.28 -11.63
C ALA A 123 3.07 -37.36 -10.10
N PRO A 124 3.48 -38.43 -9.38
CA PRO A 124 3.19 -38.54 -7.95
C PRO A 124 4.01 -37.58 -7.08
N VAL A 125 5.32 -37.45 -7.33
CA VAL A 125 6.19 -36.52 -6.60
C VAL A 125 5.81 -35.07 -6.91
N THR A 126 5.54 -34.75 -8.18
CA THR A 126 5.04 -33.43 -8.58
C THR A 126 3.70 -33.10 -7.90
N ASN A 127 2.80 -34.08 -7.79
CA ASN A 127 1.53 -33.88 -7.09
C ASN A 127 1.73 -33.62 -5.59
N LEU A 128 2.67 -34.29 -4.93
CA LEU A 128 3.02 -34.04 -3.53
C LEU A 128 3.58 -32.63 -3.35
N ILE A 129 4.52 -32.20 -4.20
CA ILE A 129 5.08 -30.83 -4.14
C ILE A 129 3.98 -29.79 -4.33
N ASN A 130 3.16 -29.96 -5.35
CA ASN A 130 2.05 -29.03 -5.63
C ASN A 130 1.04 -29.01 -4.48
N GLY A 131 0.76 -30.15 -3.86
CA GLY A 131 -0.15 -30.22 -2.73
C GLY A 131 0.43 -29.61 -1.45
N ILE A 132 1.73 -29.75 -1.17
CA ILE A 132 2.40 -29.06 -0.05
C ILE A 132 2.34 -27.55 -0.27
N THR A 133 2.70 -27.08 -1.47
CA THR A 133 2.60 -25.67 -1.86
C THR A 133 1.18 -25.15 -1.66
N GLN A 134 0.17 -25.88 -2.13
CA GLN A 134 -1.24 -25.49 -1.97
C GLN A 134 -1.66 -25.46 -0.50
N ALA A 135 -1.25 -26.45 0.29
CA ALA A 135 -1.55 -26.50 1.73
C ALA A 135 -0.93 -25.32 2.48
N LEU A 136 0.29 -24.91 2.13
CA LEU A 136 0.94 -23.71 2.68
C LEU A 136 0.21 -22.42 2.27
N ILE A 137 -0.23 -22.30 1.02
CA ILE A 137 -1.02 -21.15 0.53
C ILE A 137 -2.37 -21.04 1.26
N ASP A 138 -3.00 -22.18 1.54
CA ASP A 138 -4.27 -22.27 2.26
C ASP A 138 -4.10 -22.27 3.79
N LEU A 139 -2.87 -22.09 4.28
CA LEU A 139 -2.49 -22.10 5.70
C LEU A 139 -2.93 -23.38 6.44
N ASN A 140 -3.02 -24.49 5.72
CA ASN A 140 -3.34 -25.80 6.26
C ASN A 140 -2.04 -26.52 6.66
N THR A 141 -1.46 -26.08 7.78
CA THR A 141 -0.19 -26.61 8.31
C THR A 141 -0.21 -28.13 8.50
N ALA A 142 -1.33 -28.69 8.97
CA ALA A 142 -1.45 -30.13 9.21
C ALA A 142 -1.37 -30.93 7.90
N GLU A 143 -2.06 -30.47 6.85
CA GLU A 143 -2.00 -31.12 5.54
C GLU A 143 -0.63 -30.94 4.87
N ALA A 144 0.00 -29.77 5.02
CA ALA A 144 1.35 -29.53 4.52
C ALA A 144 2.37 -30.49 5.15
N ARG A 145 2.31 -30.68 6.48
CA ARG A 145 3.15 -31.66 7.20
C ARG A 145 2.88 -33.09 6.75
N ARG A 146 1.61 -33.49 6.64
CA ARG A 146 1.23 -34.83 6.18
C ARG A 146 1.78 -35.13 4.78
N GLN A 147 1.67 -34.18 3.85
CA GLN A 147 2.20 -34.38 2.49
C GLN A 147 3.72 -34.32 2.43
N LEU A 148 4.37 -33.53 3.29
CA LEU A 148 5.82 -33.53 3.43
C LEU A 148 6.34 -34.88 3.94
N GLU A 149 5.69 -35.50 4.92
CA GLU A 149 6.01 -36.86 5.39
C GLU A 149 5.89 -37.88 4.25
N HIS A 150 4.83 -37.78 3.44
CA HIS A 150 4.71 -38.62 2.23
C HIS A 150 5.83 -38.34 1.22
N LEU A 151 6.28 -37.10 1.05
CA LEU A 151 7.40 -36.79 0.17
C LEU A 151 8.71 -37.39 0.69
N TYR A 152 8.95 -37.35 2.00
CA TYR A 152 10.07 -38.03 2.64
C TYR A 152 10.10 -39.53 2.35
N ASP A 153 8.95 -40.20 2.46
CA ASP A 153 8.84 -41.64 2.22
C ASP A 153 9.03 -42.03 0.74
N ASN A 154 8.58 -41.19 -0.19
CA ASN A 154 8.53 -41.52 -1.61
C ASN A 154 9.73 -40.97 -2.42
N ALA A 155 10.36 -39.88 -1.97
CA ALA A 155 11.47 -39.22 -2.67
C ALA A 155 12.41 -38.47 -1.70
N PRO A 156 13.16 -39.19 -0.85
CA PRO A 156 14.00 -38.59 0.21
C PRO A 156 15.16 -37.73 -0.30
N ASP A 157 15.63 -37.97 -1.54
CA ASP A 157 16.73 -37.20 -2.15
C ASP A 157 16.22 -36.07 -3.08
N HIS A 158 14.92 -35.73 -3.02
CA HIS A 158 14.34 -34.72 -3.88
C HIS A 158 14.93 -33.32 -3.59
N ILE A 159 15.38 -32.63 -4.65
CA ILE A 159 16.10 -31.35 -4.55
C ILE A 159 15.38 -30.23 -3.77
N ARG A 160 14.05 -30.27 -3.71
CA ARG A 160 13.21 -29.28 -3.00
C ARG A 160 12.79 -29.70 -1.60
N LEU A 161 13.16 -30.89 -1.14
CA LEU A 161 12.67 -31.43 0.14
C LEU A 161 13.02 -30.51 1.31
N GLY A 162 14.28 -30.09 1.43
CA GLY A 162 14.72 -29.17 2.49
C GLY A 162 14.10 -27.77 2.39
N GLU A 163 13.82 -27.28 1.17
CA GLU A 163 13.14 -25.99 0.98
C GLU A 163 11.69 -26.05 1.47
N LEU A 164 10.98 -27.14 1.16
CA LEU A 164 9.60 -27.37 1.60
C LEU A 164 9.53 -27.61 3.10
N GLU A 165 10.46 -28.38 3.67
CA GLU A 165 10.58 -28.58 5.11
C GLU A 165 10.72 -27.25 5.85
N CYS A 166 11.61 -26.38 5.39
CA CYS A 166 11.83 -25.07 6.00
C CYS A 166 10.53 -24.23 6.06
N LEU A 167 9.73 -24.22 4.99
CA LEU A 167 8.46 -23.49 4.97
C LEU A 167 7.38 -24.15 5.85
N VAL A 168 7.33 -25.48 5.91
CA VAL A 168 6.39 -26.21 6.78
C VAL A 168 6.72 -25.97 8.26
N GLU A 169 7.99 -26.06 8.65
CA GLU A 169 8.44 -25.75 10.00
C GLU A 169 8.14 -24.30 10.39
N ALA A 170 8.36 -23.35 9.47
CA ALA A 170 7.99 -21.96 9.68
C ALA A 170 6.47 -21.82 9.94
N SER A 171 5.63 -22.50 9.14
CA SER A 171 4.17 -22.53 9.31
C SER A 171 3.73 -23.11 10.66
N GLU A 172 4.42 -24.13 11.17
CA GLU A 172 4.15 -24.72 12.49
C GLU A 172 4.57 -23.80 13.64
N SER A 173 5.64 -23.04 13.45
CA SER A 173 6.19 -22.15 14.46
C SER A 173 5.36 -20.88 14.71
N GLN A 174 4.29 -20.64 13.95
CA GLN A 174 3.50 -19.39 13.97
C GLN A 174 3.00 -18.97 15.37
N HIS A 175 2.76 -19.92 16.26
CA HIS A 175 2.28 -19.67 17.62
C HIS A 175 3.38 -19.71 18.69
N THR A 176 4.60 -20.09 18.31
CA THR A 176 5.74 -20.16 19.23
C THR A 176 6.25 -18.75 19.55
N ALA A 177 6.69 -18.51 20.79
CA ALA A 177 7.31 -17.23 21.13
C ALA A 177 8.64 -17.05 20.36
N VAL A 178 9.00 -15.80 20.03
CA VAL A 178 10.32 -15.50 19.46
C VAL A 178 11.30 -15.23 20.60
N GLY A 179 12.39 -15.98 20.65
CA GLY A 179 13.44 -15.81 21.67
C GLY A 179 14.45 -14.71 21.30
N ASP A 180 14.90 -14.69 20.04
CA ASP A 180 15.89 -13.76 19.50
C ASP A 180 15.31 -13.07 18.26
N ALA A 181 14.76 -11.86 18.44
CA ALA A 181 14.12 -11.12 17.36
C ALA A 181 15.09 -10.68 16.24
N PRO A 182 16.31 -10.22 16.52
CA PRO A 182 17.34 -10.00 15.49
C PRO A 182 17.62 -11.24 14.63
N ALA A 183 17.83 -12.40 15.24
CA ALA A 183 18.10 -13.63 14.49
C ALA A 183 16.89 -14.08 13.65
N GLU A 184 15.68 -14.01 14.23
CA GLU A 184 14.44 -14.35 13.52
C GLU A 184 14.20 -13.41 12.32
N LEU A 185 14.45 -12.11 12.49
CA LEU A 185 14.36 -11.13 11.41
C LEU A 185 15.32 -11.48 10.26
N GLN A 186 16.54 -11.87 10.60
CA GLN A 186 17.54 -12.25 9.60
C GLN A 186 17.10 -13.51 8.84
N ILE A 187 16.66 -14.56 9.55
CA ILE A 187 16.14 -15.79 8.94
C ILE A 187 14.95 -15.49 8.02
N LEU A 188 14.04 -14.63 8.45
CA LEU A 188 12.88 -14.25 7.67
C LEU A 188 13.30 -13.54 6.37
N GLN A 189 14.24 -12.60 6.43
CA GLN A 189 14.70 -11.81 5.29
C GLN A 189 15.60 -12.58 4.32
N GLU A 190 16.54 -13.37 4.85
CA GLU A 190 17.59 -14.01 4.05
C GLU A 190 17.20 -15.40 3.56
N THR A 191 16.27 -16.07 4.25
CA THR A 191 15.88 -17.46 3.96
C THR A 191 14.40 -17.57 3.60
N LEU A 192 13.49 -17.20 4.49
CA LEU A 192 12.08 -17.55 4.33
C LEU A 192 11.38 -16.74 3.23
N ILE A 193 11.67 -15.45 3.10
CA ILE A 193 11.09 -14.62 2.02
C ILE A 193 11.53 -15.15 0.64
N PRO A 194 12.82 -15.32 0.33
CA PRO A 194 13.23 -15.87 -0.96
C PRO A 194 12.66 -17.26 -1.27
N LEU A 195 12.51 -18.11 -0.23
CA LEU A 195 11.90 -19.44 -0.39
C LEU A 195 10.40 -19.35 -0.68
N ALA A 196 9.66 -18.52 0.05
CA ALA A 196 8.25 -18.29 -0.18
C ALA A 196 7.99 -17.73 -1.58
N ASP A 197 8.79 -16.75 -2.03
CA ASP A 197 8.69 -16.19 -3.38
C ASP A 197 8.95 -17.25 -4.46
N ARG A 198 9.94 -18.12 -4.26
CA ARG A 198 10.30 -19.17 -5.23
C ARG A 198 9.29 -20.31 -5.29
N LEU A 199 8.77 -20.75 -4.15
CA LEU A 199 7.94 -21.95 -4.05
C LEU A 199 6.44 -21.68 -4.06
N LEU A 200 6.01 -20.58 -3.45
CA LEU A 200 4.61 -20.20 -3.29
C LEU A 200 4.23 -19.02 -4.21
N GLY A 201 5.23 -18.32 -4.77
CA GLY A 201 5.01 -17.10 -5.51
C GLY A 201 4.38 -16.02 -4.62
N LYS A 202 3.52 -15.20 -5.21
CA LYS A 202 2.82 -14.11 -4.51
C LYS A 202 1.86 -14.55 -3.41
N GLU A 203 1.39 -15.79 -3.44
CA GLU A 203 0.55 -16.34 -2.37
C GLU A 203 1.38 -16.68 -1.12
N GLY A 204 2.72 -16.68 -1.24
CA GLY A 204 3.63 -16.77 -0.11
C GLY A 204 3.41 -15.68 0.94
N ARG A 205 2.83 -14.53 0.56
CA ARG A 205 2.42 -13.47 1.50
C ARG A 205 1.56 -14.01 2.64
N ASN A 206 0.68 -14.98 2.34
CA ASN A 206 -0.30 -15.49 3.30
C ASN A 206 0.41 -16.09 4.52
N LEU A 207 1.46 -16.87 4.28
CA LEU A 207 2.32 -17.42 5.31
C LEU A 207 3.20 -16.32 5.94
N LEU A 208 3.85 -15.50 5.12
CA LEU A 208 4.81 -14.49 5.60
C LEU A 208 4.18 -13.48 6.55
N VAL A 209 2.94 -13.04 6.30
CA VAL A 209 2.22 -12.10 7.19
C VAL A 209 2.12 -12.64 8.61
N LEU A 210 1.86 -13.94 8.77
CA LEU A 210 1.76 -14.57 10.10
C LEU A 210 3.11 -14.56 10.83
N LEU A 211 4.20 -14.81 10.11
CA LEU A 211 5.56 -14.77 10.66
C LEU A 211 5.96 -13.34 11.04
N TRP A 212 5.61 -12.35 10.22
CA TRP A 212 5.82 -10.93 10.54
C TRP A 212 5.03 -10.47 11.76
N ARG A 213 3.78 -10.90 11.92
CA ARG A 213 2.97 -10.63 13.12
C ARG A 213 3.53 -11.31 14.36
N ARG A 214 4.05 -12.53 14.23
CA ARG A 214 4.77 -13.22 15.31
C ARG A 214 5.99 -12.40 15.77
N LEU A 215 6.77 -11.85 14.84
CA LEU A 215 7.89 -10.97 15.17
C LEU A 215 7.43 -9.63 15.77
N SER A 216 6.34 -9.05 15.25
CA SER A 216 5.75 -7.81 15.77
C SER A 216 5.36 -7.95 17.25
N ARG A 217 4.76 -9.09 17.64
CA ARG A 217 4.43 -9.41 19.04
C ARG A 217 5.67 -9.46 19.93
N ALA A 218 6.77 -10.02 19.44
CA ALA A 218 8.03 -10.10 20.18
C ALA A 218 8.70 -8.73 20.37
N LEU A 219 8.50 -7.81 19.42
CA LEU A 219 9.05 -6.46 19.45
C LEU A 219 8.14 -5.45 20.17
N HIS A 220 6.92 -5.83 20.59
CA HIS A 220 5.91 -4.88 21.08
C HIS A 220 6.38 -3.93 22.18
N ALA A 221 7.25 -4.39 23.08
CA ALA A 221 7.77 -3.59 24.19
C ALA A 221 9.15 -2.95 23.91
N GLN A 222 9.69 -3.09 22.70
CA GLN A 222 11.00 -2.55 22.35
C GLN A 222 10.86 -1.13 21.78
N PRO A 223 11.52 -0.12 22.39
CA PRO A 223 11.47 1.24 21.88
C PRO A 223 12.22 1.35 20.55
N TYR A 224 11.84 2.33 19.74
CA TYR A 224 12.52 2.61 18.49
C TYR A 224 13.99 2.99 18.68
N GLN A 225 14.86 2.41 17.84
CA GLN A 225 16.28 2.74 17.79
C GLN A 225 16.69 3.08 16.35
N ALA A 226 17.17 4.30 16.12
CA ALA A 226 17.57 4.77 14.78
C ALA A 226 18.75 3.97 14.18
N SER A 227 19.58 3.33 15.00
CA SER A 227 20.66 2.42 14.56
C SER A 227 20.14 1.08 14.03
N GLN A 228 18.93 0.67 14.44
CA GLN A 228 18.30 -0.60 14.11
C GLN A 228 16.82 -0.40 13.73
N PRO A 229 16.50 0.42 12.72
CA PRO A 229 15.13 0.85 12.43
C PRO A 229 14.20 -0.29 11.99
N LYS A 230 14.75 -1.46 11.65
CA LYS A 230 13.98 -2.67 11.31
C LYS A 230 13.55 -3.47 12.55
N LEU A 231 14.21 -3.29 13.69
CA LEU A 231 13.86 -3.93 14.96
C LEU A 231 12.88 -3.06 15.75
N HIS A 232 11.79 -2.68 15.08
CA HIS A 232 10.70 -1.93 15.67
C HIS A 232 9.39 -2.47 15.10
N VAL A 233 8.32 -2.40 15.90
CA VAL A 233 6.99 -2.91 15.52
C VAL A 233 6.51 -2.26 14.24
N SER A 234 6.71 -0.95 14.07
CA SER A 234 6.28 -0.26 12.84
C SER A 234 6.88 -0.83 11.56
N TYR A 235 8.10 -1.39 11.62
CA TYR A 235 8.68 -2.07 10.46
C TYR A 235 8.02 -3.41 10.20
N THR A 236 7.93 -4.25 11.23
CA THR A 236 7.43 -5.62 11.11
C THR A 236 5.92 -5.66 10.83
N ALA A 237 5.14 -4.75 11.43
CA ALA A 237 3.73 -4.55 11.11
C ALA A 237 3.52 -4.05 9.68
N THR A 238 4.41 -3.19 9.15
CA THR A 238 4.37 -2.79 7.73
C THR A 238 4.53 -4.01 6.81
N GLN A 239 5.48 -4.91 7.13
CA GLN A 239 5.66 -6.14 6.35
C GLN A 239 4.49 -7.12 6.49
N ALA A 240 3.80 -7.08 7.64
CA ALA A 240 2.56 -7.83 7.87
C ALA A 240 1.31 -7.17 7.25
N MET A 241 1.44 -6.00 6.61
CA MET A 241 0.32 -5.19 6.11
C MET A 241 -0.72 -4.84 7.21
N ASP A 242 -0.27 -4.77 8.47
CA ASP A 242 -1.08 -4.41 9.63
C ASP A 242 -0.94 -2.91 9.91
N TRP A 243 -1.62 -2.10 9.08
CA TRP A 243 -1.45 -0.65 9.06
C TRP A 243 -1.90 0.03 10.35
N ASP A 244 -2.92 -0.51 11.03
CA ASP A 244 -3.34 0.00 12.34
C ASP A 244 -2.25 -0.24 13.40
N ALA A 245 -1.63 -1.42 13.43
CA ALA A 245 -0.51 -1.68 14.33
C ALA A 245 0.71 -0.80 14.02
N VAL A 246 0.95 -0.44 12.75
CA VAL A 246 2.00 0.52 12.37
C VAL A 246 1.75 1.87 13.03
N ASN A 247 0.57 2.47 12.85
CA ASN A 247 0.27 3.79 13.43
C ASN A 247 0.30 3.74 14.96
N GLN A 248 -0.34 2.74 15.58
CA GLN A 248 -0.35 2.60 17.04
C GLN A 248 1.06 2.51 17.64
N ALA A 249 1.95 1.71 17.03
CA ALA A 249 3.32 1.59 17.50
C ALA A 249 4.11 2.89 17.37
N ILE A 250 3.90 3.65 16.29
CA ILE A 250 4.60 4.93 16.07
C ILE A 250 4.09 6.01 17.02
N GLU A 251 2.77 6.11 17.21
CA GLU A 251 2.16 7.11 18.08
C GLU A 251 2.53 6.93 19.57
N GLN A 252 2.99 5.73 19.96
CA GLN A 252 3.52 5.45 21.29
C GLN A 252 4.97 5.93 21.49
N GLU A 253 5.72 6.15 20.40
CA GLU A 253 7.11 6.60 20.47
C GLU A 253 7.18 8.11 20.76
N PRO A 254 7.97 8.55 21.75
CA PRO A 254 8.12 9.97 22.04
C PRO A 254 8.82 10.69 20.89
N ASN A 255 8.29 11.85 20.48
CA ASN A 255 8.85 12.70 19.42
C ASN A 255 9.04 11.98 18.08
N TRP A 256 8.23 10.98 17.74
CA TRP A 256 8.36 10.23 16.49
C TRP A 256 8.36 11.09 15.23
N GLN A 257 7.75 12.29 15.29
CA GLN A 257 7.70 13.25 14.18
C GLN A 257 9.08 13.82 13.80
N THR A 258 10.07 13.72 14.68
CA THR A 258 11.46 14.14 14.38
C THR A 258 12.28 13.01 13.77
N GLU A 259 11.74 11.79 13.67
CA GLU A 259 12.42 10.63 13.10
C GLU A 259 11.89 10.36 11.68
N PRO A 260 12.67 10.61 10.61
CA PRO A 260 12.18 10.54 9.23
C PRO A 260 11.66 9.16 8.84
N VAL A 261 12.23 8.09 9.43
CA VAL A 261 11.81 6.71 9.17
C VAL A 261 10.44 6.42 9.79
N LEU A 262 10.18 6.91 11.00
CA LEU A 262 8.88 6.73 11.65
C LEU A 262 7.82 7.57 10.94
N LEU A 263 8.13 8.83 10.64
CA LEU A 263 7.23 9.74 9.93
C LEU A 263 6.83 9.19 8.55
N LEU A 264 7.76 8.61 7.79
CA LEU A 264 7.47 7.96 6.51
C LEU A 264 6.52 6.75 6.66
N ARG A 265 6.76 5.91 7.67
CA ARG A 265 5.92 4.73 7.92
C ARG A 265 4.52 5.14 8.36
N HIS A 266 4.40 6.18 9.18
CA HIS A 266 3.11 6.72 9.62
C HIS A 266 2.34 7.34 8.45
N ALA A 267 3.00 8.11 7.58
CA ALA A 267 2.39 8.65 6.37
C ALA A 267 1.84 7.53 5.46
N THR A 268 2.65 6.49 5.25
CA THR A 268 2.31 5.34 4.42
C THR A 268 1.12 4.56 5.00
N ALA A 269 1.17 4.22 6.28
CA ALA A 269 0.09 3.52 6.96
C ALA A 269 -1.20 4.36 6.98
N SER A 270 -1.10 5.67 7.19
CA SER A 270 -2.24 6.59 7.13
C SER A 270 -2.85 6.68 5.72
N ASP A 271 -2.04 6.62 4.66
CA ASP A 271 -2.52 6.53 3.28
C ASP A 271 -3.34 5.23 3.05
N TYR A 272 -2.84 4.08 3.52
CA TYR A 272 -3.56 2.80 3.43
C TYR A 272 -4.82 2.74 4.30
N LEU A 273 -4.84 3.47 5.42
CA LEU A 273 -6.01 3.60 6.31
C LEU A 273 -6.99 4.69 5.84
N HIS A 274 -6.72 5.34 4.71
CA HIS A 274 -7.51 6.47 4.18
C HIS A 274 -7.68 7.65 5.16
N ARG A 275 -6.71 7.81 6.06
CA ARG A 275 -6.59 8.91 7.01
C ARG A 275 -5.92 10.09 6.31
N GLN A 276 -6.65 10.69 5.37
CA GLN A 276 -6.09 11.67 4.42
C GLN A 276 -5.47 12.89 5.11
N ALA A 277 -6.12 13.40 6.15
CA ALA A 277 -5.64 14.57 6.86
C ALA A 277 -4.33 14.28 7.61
N GLU A 278 -4.23 13.12 8.28
CA GLU A 278 -3.03 12.66 8.96
C GLU A 278 -1.89 12.39 7.97
N ALA A 279 -2.16 11.62 6.91
CA ALA A 279 -1.15 11.30 5.90
C ALA A 279 -0.55 12.56 5.25
N LEU A 280 -1.40 13.53 4.87
CA LEU A 280 -0.92 14.79 4.30
C LEU A 280 -0.06 15.59 5.29
N GLN A 281 -0.42 15.61 6.58
CA GLN A 281 0.38 16.28 7.60
C GLN A 281 1.78 15.67 7.72
N ASP A 282 1.89 14.35 7.71
CA ASP A 282 3.18 13.67 7.78
C ASP A 282 4.01 13.92 6.54
N TRP A 283 3.40 13.85 5.35
CA TRP A 283 4.07 14.19 4.09
C TRP A 283 4.53 15.65 4.06
N PHE A 284 3.76 16.57 4.65
CA PHE A 284 4.16 17.97 4.76
C PHE A 284 5.34 18.13 5.70
N LEU A 285 5.31 17.48 6.87
CA LEU A 285 6.43 17.45 7.81
C LEU A 285 7.69 16.87 7.16
N LEU A 286 7.57 15.78 6.38
CA LEU A 286 8.68 15.22 5.60
C LEU A 286 9.23 16.23 4.60
N CYS A 287 8.37 16.91 3.84
CA CYS A 287 8.81 17.91 2.88
C CYS A 287 9.56 19.08 3.55
N TRP A 288 9.13 19.49 4.75
CA TRP A 288 9.71 20.61 5.47
C TRP A 288 11.02 20.25 6.19
N GLN A 289 11.05 19.12 6.90
CA GLN A 289 12.17 18.74 7.76
C GLN A 289 13.20 17.84 7.05
N PHE A 290 12.74 17.00 6.12
CA PHE A 290 13.54 15.96 5.45
C PHE A 290 13.33 15.99 3.93
N PRO A 291 13.64 17.12 3.26
CA PRO A 291 13.33 17.33 1.85
C PRO A 291 13.92 16.24 0.93
N GLU A 292 15.04 15.62 1.30
CA GLU A 292 15.63 14.50 0.56
C GLU A 292 14.76 13.24 0.54
N LYS A 293 13.91 13.05 1.55
CA LYS A 293 12.95 11.93 1.66
C LYS A 293 11.65 12.19 0.89
N SER A 294 11.34 13.43 0.54
CA SER A 294 10.12 13.79 -0.22
C SER A 294 10.02 13.10 -1.58
N ASN A 295 11.14 12.69 -2.18
CA ASN A 295 11.16 11.93 -3.42
C ASN A 295 10.40 10.59 -3.34
N LEU A 296 10.19 10.05 -2.13
CA LEU A 296 9.39 8.85 -1.90
C LEU A 296 7.89 9.05 -2.21
N LEU A 297 7.42 10.29 -2.35
CA LEU A 297 6.08 10.59 -2.87
C LEU A 297 5.85 10.03 -4.29
N LYS A 298 6.94 9.84 -5.07
CA LYS A 298 6.86 9.18 -6.40
C LYS A 298 6.38 7.74 -6.32
N THR A 299 6.54 7.08 -5.18
CA THR A 299 6.16 5.69 -4.93
C THR A 299 5.05 5.56 -3.90
N SER A 300 4.37 6.66 -3.54
CA SER A 300 3.21 6.61 -2.63
C SER A 300 2.08 5.77 -3.23
N SER A 301 1.39 5.02 -2.37
CA SER A 301 0.13 4.32 -2.69
C SER A 301 -1.03 5.30 -2.93
N ASN A 302 -0.94 6.52 -2.41
CA ASN A 302 -1.90 7.58 -2.66
C ASN A 302 -1.69 8.17 -4.07
N HIS A 303 -2.43 7.63 -5.03
CA HIS A 303 -2.32 8.02 -6.43
C HIS A 303 -2.52 9.53 -6.65
N ALA A 304 -3.52 10.12 -6.00
CA ALA A 304 -3.83 11.54 -6.15
C ALA A 304 -2.64 12.39 -5.68
N LEU A 305 -2.08 12.08 -4.51
CA LEU A 305 -0.92 12.78 -4.00
C LEU A 305 0.32 12.59 -4.88
N ARG A 306 0.55 11.37 -5.39
CA ARG A 306 1.63 11.06 -6.34
C ARG A 306 1.53 11.92 -7.61
N GLN A 307 0.34 12.05 -8.20
CA GLN A 307 0.16 12.87 -9.40
C GLN A 307 0.41 14.36 -9.12
N GLN A 308 -0.03 14.85 -7.96
CA GLN A 308 0.24 16.22 -7.56
C GLN A 308 1.74 16.45 -7.35
N TRP A 309 2.45 15.49 -6.77
CA TRP A 309 3.91 15.55 -6.64
C TRP A 309 4.62 15.56 -7.99
N LEU A 310 4.23 14.71 -8.93
CA LEU A 310 4.81 14.73 -10.29
C LEU A 310 4.55 16.06 -11.00
N SER A 311 3.32 16.58 -10.91
CA SER A 311 2.97 17.89 -11.48
C SER A 311 3.77 19.03 -10.85
N PHE A 312 4.10 18.92 -9.55
CA PHE A 312 4.95 19.88 -8.85
C PHE A 312 6.40 19.85 -9.34
N LEU A 313 6.93 18.66 -9.67
CA LEU A 313 8.30 18.53 -10.19
C LEU A 313 8.44 19.08 -11.62
N ASP A 314 7.36 19.11 -12.38
CA ASP A 314 7.32 19.62 -13.76
C ASP A 314 7.10 21.15 -13.83
N LEU A 315 7.13 21.86 -12.69
CA LEU A 315 6.93 23.31 -12.65
C LEU A 315 8.12 24.07 -13.24
N ASP A 316 7.81 25.13 -13.99
CA ASP A 316 8.78 26.13 -14.46
C ASP A 316 8.30 27.53 -14.04
N PRO A 317 9.08 28.28 -13.23
CA PRO A 317 10.35 27.91 -12.60
C PRO A 317 10.21 26.81 -11.52
N GLU A 318 11.23 25.96 -11.41
CA GLU A 318 11.32 24.88 -10.42
C GLU A 318 11.25 25.40 -8.97
N LEU A 319 10.63 24.60 -8.08
CA LEU A 319 10.49 24.90 -6.67
C LEU A 319 11.16 23.83 -5.80
N PRO A 320 11.73 24.19 -4.64
CA PRO A 320 12.31 23.20 -3.72
C PRO A 320 11.21 22.38 -3.05
N ALA A 321 11.50 21.14 -2.67
CA ALA A 321 10.53 20.21 -2.05
C ALA A 321 9.74 20.80 -0.87
N GLN A 322 10.38 21.65 -0.05
CA GLN A 322 9.75 22.36 1.07
C GLN A 322 8.57 23.23 0.65
N ALA A 323 8.52 23.68 -0.60
CA ALA A 323 7.44 24.49 -1.15
C ALA A 323 6.23 23.64 -1.59
N PHE A 324 6.37 22.32 -1.72
CA PHE A 324 5.29 21.44 -2.19
C PHE A 324 4.02 21.54 -1.35
N PRO A 325 4.04 21.49 0.00
CA PRO A 325 2.84 21.64 0.80
C PRO A 325 2.08 22.94 0.53
N ALA A 326 2.80 24.04 0.32
CA ALA A 326 2.18 25.31 -0.01
C ALA A 326 1.65 25.29 -1.45
N TRP A 327 2.45 24.83 -2.42
CA TRP A 327 1.98 24.69 -3.79
C TRP A 327 0.73 23.79 -3.91
N LEU A 328 0.63 22.73 -3.11
CA LEU A 328 -0.52 21.84 -3.11
C LEU A 328 -1.81 22.58 -2.68
N LEU A 329 -1.72 23.57 -1.79
CA LEU A 329 -2.86 24.43 -1.46
C LEU A 329 -3.24 25.40 -2.60
N ILE A 330 -2.34 25.66 -3.54
CA ILE A 330 -2.65 26.41 -4.78
C ILE A 330 -3.44 25.50 -5.73
N ALA A 331 -2.94 24.29 -5.96
CA ALA A 331 -3.54 23.30 -6.86
C ALA A 331 -4.88 22.79 -6.34
N GLU A 332 -4.99 22.54 -5.03
CA GLU A 332 -6.17 21.97 -4.37
C GLU A 332 -6.61 22.82 -3.17
N PRO A 333 -7.24 23.99 -3.40
CA PRO A 333 -7.66 24.88 -2.31
C PRO A 333 -8.63 24.22 -1.31
N GLY A 334 -9.38 23.20 -1.74
CA GLY A 334 -10.33 22.47 -0.90
C GLY A 334 -9.69 21.75 0.29
N LEU A 335 -8.37 21.48 0.23
CA LEU A 335 -7.64 20.81 1.31
C LEU A 335 -7.68 21.57 2.64
N THR A 336 -7.89 22.89 2.63
CA THR A 336 -8.02 23.68 3.88
C THR A 336 -9.25 23.31 4.70
N ARG A 337 -10.17 22.47 4.18
CA ARG A 337 -11.33 21.97 4.92
C ARG A 337 -11.03 20.74 5.77
N ILE A 338 -10.01 19.97 5.39
CA ILE A 338 -9.64 18.71 6.05
C ILE A 338 -8.33 18.83 6.84
N LEU A 339 -7.44 19.74 6.44
CA LEU A 339 -6.19 19.97 7.13
C LEU A 339 -6.42 20.81 8.40
N PRO A 340 -5.69 20.53 9.49
CA PRO A 340 -5.77 21.32 10.70
C PRO A 340 -5.19 22.72 10.48
N GLU A 341 -5.58 23.65 11.36
CA GLU A 341 -5.09 25.02 11.29
C GLU A 341 -3.58 25.08 11.60
N PRO A 342 -2.77 25.82 10.81
CA PRO A 342 -1.34 25.90 11.03
C PRO A 342 -1.02 26.53 12.40
N GLY A 343 -0.73 25.69 13.39
CA GLY A 343 -0.53 26.09 14.79
C GLY A 343 -1.18 25.17 15.82
N SER A 344 -2.12 24.31 15.42
CA SER A 344 -2.64 23.22 16.27
C SER A 344 -1.78 21.94 16.22
N MET A 345 -0.81 21.90 15.30
CA MET A 345 0.28 20.92 15.30
C MET A 345 1.13 21.22 16.56
N SER A 346 1.11 20.32 17.53
CA SER A 346 1.62 20.47 18.90
C SER A 346 2.74 21.51 19.13
N ASP A 347 2.55 22.33 20.18
CA ASP A 347 3.45 23.38 20.71
C ASP A 347 4.91 22.93 21.01
N GLN A 348 5.28 21.68 20.75
CA GLN A 348 6.62 21.15 20.98
C GLN A 348 7.57 21.27 19.78
N SER A 349 7.09 21.77 18.62
CA SER A 349 7.94 22.03 17.46
C SER A 349 7.66 23.41 16.83
N GLU A 350 8.12 24.49 17.49
CA GLU A 350 8.09 25.85 16.94
C GLU A 350 8.71 25.97 15.52
N THR A 351 9.50 24.97 15.11
CA THR A 351 10.26 24.90 13.86
C THR A 351 9.56 24.22 12.67
N ALA A 352 8.40 23.58 12.81
CA ALA A 352 7.95 22.63 11.77
C ALA A 352 7.26 23.26 10.55
N CYS A 353 6.46 24.33 10.72
CA CYS A 353 5.59 24.84 9.65
C CYS A 353 6.13 26.16 9.05
N PRO A 354 6.55 26.19 7.77
CA PRO A 354 7.03 27.40 7.10
C PRO A 354 5.99 28.51 7.07
N THR A 355 6.44 29.76 7.21
CA THR A 355 5.54 30.93 7.21
C THR A 355 4.79 31.09 5.89
N SER A 356 5.42 30.74 4.77
CA SER A 356 4.80 30.76 3.43
C SER A 356 3.57 29.85 3.35
N TYR A 357 3.64 28.66 3.93
CA TYR A 357 2.49 27.74 4.03
C TYR A 357 1.38 28.34 4.89
N ARG A 358 1.70 28.90 6.08
CA ARG A 358 0.72 29.53 6.97
C ARG A 358 -0.02 30.67 6.26
N THR A 359 0.72 31.57 5.60
CA THR A 359 0.14 32.69 4.86
C THR A 359 -0.77 32.20 3.73
N LEU A 360 -0.36 31.18 2.98
CA LEU A 360 -1.16 30.65 1.88
C LEU A 360 -2.41 29.89 2.36
N TYR A 361 -2.31 29.12 3.44
CA TYR A 361 -3.46 28.48 4.08
C TYR A 361 -4.54 29.51 4.44
N LEU A 362 -4.15 30.62 5.08
CA LEU A 362 -5.08 31.71 5.42
C LEU A 362 -5.67 32.37 4.17
N LEU A 363 -4.87 32.58 3.12
CA LEU A 363 -5.36 33.11 1.84
C LEU A 363 -6.44 32.22 1.21
N GLN A 364 -6.21 30.90 1.16
CA GLN A 364 -7.18 29.96 0.57
C GLN A 364 -8.42 29.79 1.45
N ARG A 365 -8.26 29.73 2.78
CA ARG A 365 -9.39 29.69 3.72
C ARG A 365 -10.28 30.92 3.59
N ASN A 366 -9.70 32.11 3.47
CA ASN A 366 -10.43 33.36 3.28
C ASN A 366 -11.17 33.43 1.93
N ARG A 367 -10.67 32.75 0.89
CA ARG A 367 -11.37 32.64 -0.40
C ARG A 367 -12.58 31.74 -0.33
N LEU A 368 -12.47 30.61 0.36
CA LEU A 368 -13.57 29.65 0.53
C LEU A 368 -14.63 30.15 1.51
N HIS A 369 -14.25 30.99 2.48
CA HIS A 369 -15.14 31.60 3.47
C HIS A 369 -14.95 33.12 3.54
N PRO A 370 -15.50 33.89 2.58
CA PRO A 370 -15.32 35.33 2.54
C PRO A 370 -16.00 36.02 3.74
N GLN A 371 -15.21 36.66 4.60
CA GLN A 371 -15.72 37.56 5.63
C GLN A 371 -16.06 38.95 5.04
N PRO A 372 -17.11 39.65 5.53
CA PRO A 372 -17.53 40.94 4.99
C PRO A 372 -16.48 42.05 5.23
N ALA A 373 -16.38 43.00 4.28
CA ALA A 373 -15.67 44.30 4.22
C ALA A 373 -14.23 44.41 4.78
N THR A 374 -13.92 43.94 5.98
CA THR A 374 -12.58 43.90 6.59
C THR A 374 -11.69 42.80 5.99
N GLY A 375 -12.29 41.74 5.42
CA GLY A 375 -11.58 40.63 4.78
C GLY A 375 -10.75 41.02 3.56
N ASN A 376 -11.12 42.07 2.82
CA ASN A 376 -10.41 42.43 1.57
C ASN A 376 -9.05 43.11 1.85
N LYS A 377 -8.97 43.99 2.85
CA LYS A 377 -7.70 44.60 3.27
C LYS A 377 -6.74 43.55 3.85
N ASN A 378 -7.28 42.59 4.61
CA ASN A 378 -6.47 41.51 5.18
C ASN A 378 -5.91 40.57 4.08
N ASN A 379 -6.72 40.26 3.05
CA ASN A 379 -6.25 39.48 1.90
C ASN A 379 -5.17 40.19 1.08
N ILE A 380 -5.28 41.52 0.87
CA ILE A 380 -4.24 42.29 0.18
C ILE A 380 -2.92 42.24 0.99
N ALA A 381 -3.00 42.43 2.32
CA ALA A 381 -1.82 42.35 3.18
C ALA A 381 -1.17 40.96 3.15
N LEU A 382 -1.97 39.89 3.22
CA LEU A 382 -1.49 38.50 3.11
C LEU A 382 -0.84 38.22 1.74
N ARG A 383 -1.39 38.75 0.63
CA ARG A 383 -0.75 38.62 -0.70
C ARG A 383 0.59 39.33 -0.77
N VAL A 384 0.70 40.53 -0.20
CA VAL A 384 1.98 41.27 -0.11
C VAL A 384 2.99 40.49 0.71
N GLN A 385 2.58 39.96 1.87
CA GLN A 385 3.42 39.13 2.72
C GLN A 385 3.89 37.87 1.99
N PHE A 386 3.00 37.18 1.28
CA PHE A 386 3.32 35.97 0.53
C PHE A 386 4.33 36.24 -0.59
N LYS A 387 4.15 37.35 -1.33
CA LYS A 387 5.10 37.81 -2.35
C LYS A 387 6.49 38.07 -1.79
N GLN A 388 6.59 38.64 -0.58
CA GLN A 388 7.87 38.92 0.07
C GLN A 388 8.56 37.65 0.57
N GLN A 389 7.81 36.67 1.05
CA GLN A 389 8.35 35.42 1.60
C GLN A 389 8.87 34.48 0.51
N THR A 390 8.08 34.26 -0.55
CA THR A 390 8.40 33.28 -1.60
C THR A 390 7.97 33.79 -2.98
N PRO A 391 8.79 34.63 -3.65
CA PRO A 391 8.43 35.27 -4.92
C PRO A 391 8.10 34.28 -6.04
N ILE A 392 8.85 33.18 -6.12
CA ILE A 392 8.68 32.14 -7.16
C ILE A 392 7.35 31.41 -6.96
N LEU A 393 7.04 30.99 -5.72
CA LEU A 393 5.76 30.36 -5.40
C LEU A 393 4.58 31.34 -5.59
N PHE A 394 4.79 32.64 -5.34
CA PHE A 394 3.80 33.68 -5.59
C PHE A 394 3.48 33.84 -7.09
N GLN A 395 4.46 33.64 -7.99
CA GLN A 395 4.22 33.62 -9.43
C GLN A 395 3.24 32.50 -9.82
N HIS A 396 3.51 31.27 -9.38
CA HIS A 396 2.61 30.12 -9.58
C HIS A 396 1.20 30.36 -8.99
N PHE A 397 1.13 31.08 -7.85
CA PHE A 397 -0.16 31.48 -7.27
C PHE A 397 -0.93 32.47 -8.15
N LEU A 398 -0.28 33.43 -8.81
CA LEU A 398 -0.95 34.34 -9.74
C LEU A 398 -1.46 33.59 -10.98
N ASP A 399 -0.63 32.74 -11.56
CA ASP A 399 -0.97 31.98 -12.76
C ASP A 399 -2.20 31.07 -12.55
N SER A 400 -2.37 30.53 -11.34
CA SER A 400 -3.55 29.73 -11.00
C SER A 400 -4.84 30.56 -10.88
N ILE A 401 -4.75 31.83 -10.45
CA ILE A 401 -5.90 32.74 -10.35
C ILE A 401 -6.35 33.16 -11.76
N ASP A 402 -5.39 33.45 -12.63
CA ASP A 402 -5.68 33.88 -13.99
C ASP A 402 -6.32 32.74 -14.80
N LYS A 403 -5.90 31.49 -14.58
CA LYS A 403 -6.51 30.29 -15.17
C LYS A 403 -7.90 29.94 -14.61
N SER A 404 -8.24 30.40 -13.41
CA SER A 404 -9.55 30.14 -12.77
C SER A 404 -10.56 31.29 -12.97
N SER A 405 -10.17 32.34 -13.70
CA SER A 405 -11.11 33.39 -14.14
C SER A 405 -11.94 32.93 -15.35
N PRO A 406 -13.26 33.19 -15.38
CA PRO A 406 -14.19 32.66 -16.40
C PRO A 406 -13.97 33.20 -17.83
N ASP A 407 -12.96 34.02 -18.09
CA ASP A 407 -12.72 34.69 -19.37
C ASP A 407 -11.67 33.99 -20.27
N TYR A 408 -11.13 32.83 -19.89
CA TYR A 408 -10.23 32.05 -20.76
C TYR A 408 -10.93 30.84 -21.40
N PRO A 409 -11.06 30.79 -22.74
CA PRO A 409 -11.63 29.65 -23.44
C PRO A 409 -10.67 28.46 -23.37
N SER A 410 -11.19 27.31 -22.94
CA SER A 410 -10.48 26.02 -22.97
C SER A 410 -10.00 25.74 -24.40
N SER A 411 -8.69 25.62 -24.58
CA SER A 411 -8.07 25.13 -25.82
C SER A 411 -7.41 23.79 -25.57
#